data_AF-A0A440VPQ4-F1
#
_entry.id   AF-A0A440VPQ4-F1
#
_cell.length_a   1.000
_cell.length_b   1.000
_cell.length_c   1.000
_cell.angle_alpha   90.00
_cell.angle_beta   90.00
_cell.angle_gamma   90.00
#
_symmetry.space_group_name_H-M   'P 1'
#
loop_
_entity.id
_entity.type
_entity.pdbx_description
1 polymer ?
#
loop_
_entity_poly.entity_id
_entity_poly.type
_entity_poly.pdbx_seq_one_letter_code
_entity_poly.pdbx_strand_id
1 'polypeptide(L)'
;MSNFNLSAFSDAVADVAAAAAPALASFATAGLPQLAEAAAVRPGNVAIAVGNSEGAALAVFGTVGEVGPAWRSMRGGAIERRINLAINAGGRFEGGPVLDAKGGLIGMLLFGPRRRALVMPYETIERAVATLREKGHVARGYLGAGLHPIRNSATHGAMVMSLDDSGPAKAAGLHVGDIIVTWNGEAVHGPRELIRKLGPDSAGTTVTLGILSGGAERDVSITIGEKPLS
;
A
#
# COMPACT_ATOMS: atom_id res chain seq x y z
N MET A 1 -3.41 -20.82 -2.84
CA MET A 1 -3.61 -19.47 -2.26
C MET A 1 -2.28 -18.74 -2.38
N SER A 2 -2.16 -17.84 -3.36
CA SER A 2 -0.89 -17.19 -3.70
C SER A 2 -0.55 -16.15 -2.63
N ASN A 3 0.49 -16.43 -1.85
CA ASN A 3 1.11 -15.47 -0.94
C ASN A 3 1.85 -14.44 -1.79
N PHE A 4 1.44 -13.18 -1.69
CA PHE A 4 2.17 -12.05 -2.25
C PHE A 4 3.48 -11.91 -1.45
N ASN A 5 4.52 -12.57 -1.94
CA ASN A 5 5.84 -12.59 -1.33
C ASN A 5 6.55 -11.24 -1.62
N LEU A 6 7.04 -10.56 -0.60
CA LEU A 6 7.87 -9.36 -0.80
C LEU A 6 9.23 -9.71 -1.41
N SER A 7 9.71 -10.95 -1.23
CA SER A 7 10.81 -11.46 -2.05
C SER A 7 10.37 -11.52 -3.51
N ALA A 8 9.15 -11.96 -3.85
CA ALA A 8 8.68 -11.93 -5.24
C ALA A 8 8.46 -10.51 -5.79
N PHE A 9 8.40 -9.46 -4.98
CA PHE A 9 8.44 -8.07 -5.45
C PHE A 9 9.88 -7.58 -5.63
N SER A 10 10.80 -7.97 -4.76
CA SER A 10 12.24 -7.73 -4.90
C SER A 10 12.85 -8.52 -6.06
N ASP A 11 12.53 -9.80 -6.16
CA ASP A 11 12.85 -10.75 -7.22
C ASP A 11 12.10 -10.39 -8.50
N ALA A 12 10.86 -9.88 -8.48
CA ALA A 12 10.25 -9.34 -9.70
C ALA A 12 10.90 -8.02 -10.12
N VAL A 13 11.39 -7.19 -9.19
CA VAL A 13 12.18 -6.00 -9.51
C VAL A 13 13.58 -6.39 -10.02
N ALA A 14 14.16 -7.48 -9.53
CA ALA A 14 15.47 -8.01 -9.93
C ALA A 14 15.41 -8.82 -11.24
N ASP A 15 14.36 -9.62 -11.47
CA ASP A 15 14.08 -10.33 -12.72
C ASP A 15 13.60 -9.36 -13.80
N VAL A 16 12.82 -8.33 -13.45
CA VAL A 16 12.54 -7.22 -14.37
C VAL A 16 13.83 -6.47 -14.66
N ALA A 17 14.74 -6.26 -13.71
CA ALA A 17 16.04 -5.63 -13.97
C ALA A 17 16.98 -6.51 -14.83
N ALA A 18 16.97 -7.83 -14.65
CA ALA A 18 17.80 -8.77 -15.40
C ALA A 18 17.25 -9.03 -16.82
N ALA A 19 15.94 -9.19 -16.98
CA ALA A 19 15.28 -9.34 -18.27
C ALA A 19 15.19 -8.00 -19.03
N ALA A 20 15.15 -6.87 -18.32
CA ALA A 20 15.26 -5.56 -18.92
C ALA A 20 16.71 -5.12 -19.14
N ALA A 21 17.76 -5.84 -18.73
CA ALA A 21 19.15 -5.40 -18.93
C ALA A 21 19.50 -5.00 -20.40
N PRO A 22 19.12 -5.77 -21.45
CA PRO A 22 19.34 -5.35 -22.83
C PRO A 22 18.40 -4.21 -23.28
N ALA A 23 17.21 -4.09 -22.69
CA ALA A 23 16.28 -2.99 -22.95
C ALA A 23 16.69 -1.69 -22.22
N LEU A 24 17.21 -1.79 -21.00
CA LEU A 24 17.75 -0.73 -20.15
C LEU A 24 19.04 -0.17 -20.75
N ALA A 25 19.85 -0.97 -21.45
CA ALA A 25 20.96 -0.46 -22.24
C ALA A 25 20.49 0.46 -23.39
N SER A 26 19.33 0.14 -24.00
CA SER A 26 18.66 1.01 -24.98
C SER A 26 18.04 2.25 -24.31
N PHE A 27 17.37 2.11 -23.16
CA PHE A 27 16.76 3.22 -22.42
C PHE A 27 17.78 4.16 -21.74
N ALA A 28 18.95 3.68 -21.35
CA ALA A 28 20.06 4.52 -20.87
C ALA A 28 20.61 5.42 -21.98
N THR A 29 20.44 5.03 -23.24
CA THR A 29 20.90 5.77 -24.41
C THR A 29 19.84 6.74 -24.95
N ALA A 30 18.54 6.44 -24.76
CA ALA A 30 17.42 7.25 -25.27
C ALA A 30 16.70 8.10 -24.20
N GLY A 31 16.93 7.84 -22.91
CA GLY A 31 16.11 8.36 -21.82
C GLY A 31 14.77 7.62 -21.71
N LEU A 32 14.26 7.46 -20.48
CA LEU A 32 12.87 7.04 -20.28
C LEU A 32 11.96 8.20 -20.67
N PRO A 33 10.86 7.99 -21.43
CA PRO A 33 9.90 9.06 -21.66
C PRO A 33 9.38 9.54 -20.31
N GLN A 34 9.57 10.82 -20.03
CA GLN A 34 8.99 11.45 -18.84
C GLN A 34 7.49 11.56 -19.08
N LEU A 35 6.72 10.65 -18.48
CA LEU A 35 5.27 10.66 -18.57
C LEU A 35 4.76 11.84 -17.75
N ALA A 36 4.34 12.91 -18.44
CA ALA A 36 3.74 14.08 -17.82
C ALA A 36 2.38 13.74 -17.21
N GLU A 37 2.01 14.44 -16.14
CA GLU A 37 0.70 14.32 -15.51
C GLU A 37 -0.44 14.57 -16.52
N ALA A 38 -1.49 13.74 -16.46
CA ALA A 38 -2.71 13.98 -17.22
C ALA A 38 -3.46 15.22 -16.72
N ALA A 39 -4.34 15.76 -17.56
CA ALA A 39 -5.29 16.77 -17.10
C ALA A 39 -6.22 16.19 -16.00
N ALA A 40 -6.87 17.08 -15.24
CA ALA A 40 -7.76 16.69 -14.15
C ALA A 40 -8.77 15.61 -14.54
N VAL A 41 -8.57 14.41 -14.00
CA VAL A 41 -9.31 13.18 -14.31
C VAL A 41 -10.75 13.25 -13.78
N ARG A 42 -11.73 12.91 -14.63
CA ARG A 42 -13.18 12.92 -14.35
C ARG A 42 -13.84 11.64 -14.90
N PRO A 43 -14.99 11.22 -14.35
CA PRO A 43 -15.79 10.15 -14.94
C PRO A 43 -16.10 10.43 -16.42
N GLY A 44 -16.02 9.39 -17.26
CA GLY A 44 -16.21 9.47 -18.71
C GLY A 44 -14.93 9.82 -19.50
N ASN A 45 -13.84 10.25 -18.86
CA ASN A 45 -12.58 10.41 -19.57
C ASN A 45 -12.10 9.07 -20.14
N VAL A 46 -11.51 9.11 -21.34
CA VAL A 46 -10.85 7.94 -21.93
C VAL A 46 -9.62 7.60 -21.10
N ALA A 47 -9.42 6.31 -20.87
CA ALA A 47 -8.24 5.76 -20.23
C ALA A 47 -7.68 4.61 -21.05
N ILE A 48 -6.37 4.61 -21.27
CA ILE A 48 -5.63 3.57 -21.98
C ILE A 48 -4.67 2.93 -20.99
N ALA A 49 -4.89 1.66 -20.64
CA ALA A 49 -3.98 0.91 -19.79
C ALA A 49 -2.99 0.13 -20.67
N VAL A 50 -1.71 0.27 -20.38
CA VAL A 50 -0.63 -0.44 -21.06
C VAL A 50 -0.16 -1.59 -20.18
N GLY A 51 0.09 -2.75 -20.79
CA GLY A 51 0.55 -3.95 -20.10
C GLY A 51 1.68 -4.63 -20.84
N ASN A 52 2.12 -5.76 -20.33
CA ASN A 52 3.16 -6.58 -20.94
C ASN A 52 2.79 -8.06 -20.87
N SER A 53 3.08 -8.79 -21.94
CA SER A 53 2.95 -10.23 -22.01
C SER A 53 4.14 -10.81 -22.75
N GLU A 54 5.01 -11.54 -22.02
CA GLU A 54 6.17 -12.23 -22.61
C GLU A 54 7.07 -11.30 -23.45
N GLY A 55 7.20 -10.03 -23.03
CA GLY A 55 8.01 -9.02 -23.72
C GLY A 55 7.27 -8.23 -24.80
N ALA A 56 6.01 -8.59 -25.11
CA ALA A 56 5.17 -7.83 -26.01
C ALA A 56 4.31 -6.80 -25.26
N ALA A 57 4.34 -5.54 -25.73
CA ALA A 57 3.46 -4.50 -25.21
C ALA A 57 2.00 -4.80 -25.54
N LEU A 58 1.14 -4.64 -24.55
CA LEU A 58 -0.32 -4.73 -24.68
C LEU A 58 -0.94 -3.37 -24.40
N ALA A 59 -2.09 -3.10 -25.02
CA ALA A 59 -2.91 -1.94 -24.69
C ALA A 59 -4.38 -2.34 -24.64
N VAL A 60 -5.10 -1.78 -23.67
CA VAL A 60 -6.56 -1.84 -23.62
C VAL A 60 -7.08 -0.44 -23.35
N PHE A 61 -8.20 -0.07 -23.97
CA PHE A 61 -8.86 1.20 -23.75
C PHE A 61 -10.19 1.01 -23.05
N GLY A 62 -10.61 2.02 -22.31
CA GLY A 62 -11.89 2.09 -21.62
C GLY A 62 -12.14 3.52 -21.16
N THR A 63 -12.96 3.67 -20.12
CA THR A 63 -13.24 4.97 -19.52
C THR A 63 -12.94 4.97 -18.03
N VAL A 64 -12.75 6.17 -17.48
CA VAL A 64 -12.82 6.40 -16.05
C VAL A 64 -14.28 6.26 -15.63
N GLY A 65 -14.57 5.22 -14.85
CA GLY A 65 -15.93 4.97 -14.37
C GLY A 65 -16.28 5.81 -13.14
N GLU A 66 -15.33 6.00 -12.23
CA GLU A 66 -15.55 6.72 -10.98
C GLU A 66 -14.30 7.48 -10.57
N VAL A 67 -14.51 8.65 -9.99
CA VAL A 67 -13.49 9.44 -9.28
C VAL A 67 -14.06 9.78 -7.91
N GLY A 68 -13.42 9.29 -6.86
CA GLY A 68 -13.80 9.48 -5.48
C GLY A 68 -12.72 10.14 -4.64
N PRO A 69 -12.98 10.34 -3.34
CA PRO A 69 -12.07 11.01 -2.41
C PRO A 69 -10.82 10.16 -2.15
N ALA A 70 -9.89 10.75 -1.37
CA ALA A 70 -8.75 10.04 -0.81
C ALA A 70 -9.19 8.82 0.01
N TRP A 71 -8.35 7.80 0.03
CA TRP A 71 -8.59 6.55 0.74
C TRP A 71 -7.27 5.92 1.21
N ARG A 72 -7.37 4.91 2.07
CA ARG A 72 -6.21 4.13 2.53
C ARG A 72 -6.25 2.72 1.97
N SER A 73 -5.11 2.30 1.42
CA SER A 73 -4.92 0.92 0.97
C SER A 73 -5.04 -0.07 2.13
N MET A 74 -5.24 -1.35 1.81
CA MET A 74 -5.23 -2.44 2.79
C MET A 74 -3.92 -2.56 3.58
N ARG A 75 -2.83 -1.99 3.06
CA ARG A 75 -1.51 -1.98 3.70
C ARG A 75 -1.20 -0.67 4.44
N GLY A 76 -2.14 0.27 4.50
CA GLY A 76 -2.03 1.54 5.23
C GLY A 76 -1.46 2.71 4.43
N GLY A 77 -0.96 2.49 3.22
CA GLY A 77 -0.54 3.57 2.32
C GLY A 77 -1.71 4.50 1.98
N ALA A 78 -1.46 5.82 2.07
CA ALA A 78 -2.40 6.85 1.67
C ALA A 78 -2.47 6.94 0.13
N ILE A 79 -3.68 7.11 -0.40
CA ILE A 79 -3.96 7.25 -1.82
C ILE A 79 -4.89 8.45 -1.99
N GLU A 80 -4.46 9.41 -2.79
CA GLU A 80 -5.04 10.76 -2.91
C GLU A 80 -6.46 10.72 -3.45
N ARG A 81 -6.75 9.77 -4.34
CA ARG A 81 -8.03 9.68 -5.05
C ARG A 81 -8.37 8.23 -5.32
N ARG A 82 -9.66 7.90 -5.24
CA ARG A 82 -10.17 6.61 -5.70
C ARG A 82 -10.57 6.73 -7.16
N ILE A 83 -9.78 6.18 -8.07
CA ILE A 83 -10.09 6.17 -9.50
C ILE A 83 -10.39 4.73 -9.92
N ASN A 84 -11.60 4.49 -10.44
CA ASN A 84 -12.00 3.20 -10.99
C ASN A 84 -12.07 3.29 -12.52
N LEU A 85 -11.55 2.28 -13.20
CA LEU A 85 -11.70 2.17 -14.66
C LEU A 85 -12.81 1.20 -15.03
N ALA A 86 -13.64 1.59 -16.00
CA ALA A 86 -14.57 0.72 -16.69
C ALA A 86 -13.83 0.07 -17.88
N ILE A 87 -12.98 -0.89 -17.56
CA ILE A 87 -12.10 -1.57 -18.52
C ILE A 87 -12.05 -3.07 -18.24
N ASN A 88 -11.91 -3.87 -19.30
CA ASN A 88 -11.67 -5.31 -19.18
C ASN A 88 -10.17 -5.61 -19.25
N ALA A 89 -9.47 -5.36 -18.14
CA ALA A 89 -8.04 -5.63 -18.01
C ALA A 89 -7.76 -6.89 -17.17
N GLY A 90 -6.77 -7.68 -17.59
CA GLY A 90 -6.24 -8.81 -16.84
C GLY A 90 -4.98 -8.46 -16.04
N GLY A 91 -4.43 -9.43 -15.31
CA GLY A 91 -3.22 -9.23 -14.50
C GLY A 91 -1.97 -8.80 -15.28
N ARG A 92 -1.95 -9.02 -16.61
CA ARG A 92 -0.88 -8.57 -17.52
C ARG A 92 -0.76 -7.04 -17.64
N PHE A 93 -1.75 -6.30 -17.15
CA PHE A 93 -1.76 -4.84 -17.11
C PHE A 93 -1.48 -4.28 -15.70
N GLU A 94 -1.40 -5.13 -14.67
CA GLU A 94 -1.15 -4.69 -13.29
C GLU A 94 0.25 -4.08 -13.16
N GLY A 95 0.34 -2.93 -12.50
CA GLY A 95 1.56 -2.13 -12.44
C GLY A 95 1.86 -1.30 -13.70
N GLY A 96 1.13 -1.51 -14.79
CA GLY A 96 1.32 -0.76 -16.03
C GLY A 96 0.75 0.66 -15.97
N PRO A 97 1.22 1.60 -16.82
CA PRO A 97 0.71 2.96 -16.83
C PRO A 97 -0.70 3.03 -17.43
N VAL A 98 -1.47 3.98 -16.92
CA VAL A 98 -2.79 4.36 -17.39
C VAL A 98 -2.69 5.78 -17.94
N LEU A 99 -2.97 5.94 -19.23
CA LEU A 99 -2.82 7.19 -19.95
C LEU A 99 -4.18 7.78 -20.33
N ASP A 100 -4.29 9.09 -20.43
CA ASP A 100 -5.42 9.76 -21.04
C ASP A 100 -5.32 9.72 -22.59
N ALA A 101 -6.33 10.26 -23.28
CA ALA A 101 -6.35 10.30 -24.74
C ALA A 101 -5.22 11.12 -25.39
N LYS A 102 -4.52 11.96 -24.61
CA LYS A 102 -3.39 12.78 -25.07
C LYS A 102 -2.03 12.16 -24.71
N GLY A 103 -2.02 10.99 -24.06
CA GLY A 103 -0.81 10.33 -23.58
C GLY A 103 -0.32 10.83 -22.23
N GLY A 104 -1.08 11.68 -21.53
CA GLY A 104 -0.77 12.10 -20.16
C GLY A 104 -1.03 10.97 -19.16
N LEU A 105 -0.21 10.87 -18.11
CA LEU A 105 -0.29 9.83 -17.11
C LEU A 105 -1.38 10.12 -16.08
N ILE A 106 -2.40 9.28 -16.07
CA ILE A 106 -3.43 9.25 -15.01
C ILE A 106 -2.86 8.56 -13.76
N GLY A 107 -2.05 7.50 -13.96
CA GLY A 107 -1.43 6.75 -12.88
C GLY A 107 -1.05 5.32 -13.28
N MET A 108 -0.98 4.40 -12.32
CA MET A 108 -0.67 2.99 -12.55
C MET A 108 -1.87 2.10 -12.25
N LEU A 109 -2.11 1.08 -13.09
CA LEU A 109 -3.21 0.15 -12.91
C LEU A 109 -2.92 -0.82 -11.75
N LEU A 110 -3.91 -1.04 -10.89
CA LEU A 110 -3.89 -2.09 -9.87
C LEU A 110 -5.26 -2.73 -9.73
N PHE A 111 -5.33 -3.91 -9.12
CA PHE A 111 -6.60 -4.58 -8.88
C PHE A 111 -7.01 -4.54 -7.40
N GLY A 112 -8.18 -3.94 -7.15
CA GLY A 112 -8.82 -3.94 -5.84
C GLY A 112 -9.59 -5.22 -5.52
N PRO A 113 -10.31 -5.24 -4.39
CA PRO A 113 -11.23 -6.32 -4.04
C PRO A 113 -12.19 -6.64 -5.19
N ARG A 114 -12.48 -7.93 -5.41
CA ARG A 114 -13.29 -8.43 -6.54
C ARG A 114 -12.71 -8.09 -7.93
N ARG A 115 -11.40 -7.87 -8.03
CA ARG A 115 -10.68 -7.54 -9.27
C ARG A 115 -11.17 -6.26 -9.95
N ARG A 116 -11.62 -5.28 -9.17
CA ARG A 116 -11.96 -3.95 -9.71
C ARG A 116 -10.69 -3.27 -10.20
N ALA A 117 -10.70 -2.77 -11.44
CA ALA A 117 -9.61 -1.97 -11.99
C ALA A 117 -9.56 -0.62 -11.26
N LEU A 118 -8.50 -0.42 -10.48
CA LEU A 118 -8.20 0.81 -9.75
C LEU A 118 -6.97 1.46 -10.36
N VAL A 119 -6.84 2.77 -10.18
CA VAL A 119 -5.62 3.50 -10.53
C VAL A 119 -4.96 3.99 -9.25
N MET A 120 -3.65 3.76 -9.12
CA MET A 120 -2.77 4.51 -8.22
C MET A 120 -2.49 5.84 -8.89
N PRO A 121 -3.05 6.97 -8.41
CA PRO A 121 -2.93 8.26 -9.07
C PRO A 121 -1.48 8.72 -9.21
N TYR A 122 -1.22 9.54 -10.23
CA TYR A 122 0.09 10.17 -10.48
C TYR A 122 0.69 10.80 -9.21
N GLU A 123 -0.12 11.51 -8.43
CA GLU A 123 0.30 12.18 -7.20
C GLU A 123 0.83 11.19 -6.16
N THR A 124 0.19 10.02 -6.03
CA THR A 124 0.65 8.95 -5.14
C THR A 124 2.00 8.38 -5.60
N ILE A 125 2.19 8.25 -6.92
CA ILE A 125 3.42 7.73 -7.52
C ILE A 125 4.56 8.72 -7.28
N GLU A 126 4.35 10.01 -7.56
CA GLU A 126 5.36 11.05 -7.37
C GLU A 126 5.82 11.12 -5.91
N ARG A 127 4.89 11.05 -4.93
CA ARG A 127 5.27 10.98 -3.51
C ARG A 127 6.13 9.75 -3.21
N ALA A 128 5.75 8.59 -3.74
CA ALA A 128 6.51 7.36 -3.53
C ALA A 128 7.90 7.44 -4.17
N VAL A 129 8.01 7.96 -5.39
CA VAL A 129 9.28 8.18 -6.10
C VAL A 129 10.17 9.16 -5.34
N ALA A 130 9.63 10.26 -4.85
CA ALA A 130 10.38 11.22 -4.03
C ALA A 130 10.96 10.55 -2.77
N THR A 131 10.15 9.75 -2.07
CA THR A 131 10.57 8.99 -0.89
C THR A 131 11.67 7.98 -1.23
N LEU A 132 11.52 7.25 -2.34
CA LEU A 132 12.51 6.28 -2.80
C LEU A 132 13.84 6.94 -3.20
N ARG A 133 13.80 8.12 -3.82
CA ARG A 133 15.01 8.88 -4.15
C ARG A 133 15.75 9.36 -2.91
N GLU A 134 15.02 9.76 -1.88
CA GLU A 134 15.61 10.27 -0.64
C GLU A 134 16.12 9.15 0.28
N LYS A 135 15.33 8.09 0.48
CA LYS A 135 15.59 7.07 1.51
C LYS A 135 16.05 5.73 0.95
N GLY A 136 15.87 5.49 -0.35
CA GLY A 136 16.11 4.18 -0.98
C GLY A 136 14.96 3.17 -0.82
N HIS A 137 14.01 3.42 0.10
CA HIS A 137 12.85 2.56 0.35
C HIS A 137 11.65 3.37 0.87
N VAL A 138 10.46 2.76 0.82
CA VAL A 138 9.25 3.32 1.44
C VAL A 138 9.04 2.65 2.80
N ALA A 139 9.20 3.42 3.87
CA ALA A 139 8.99 2.97 5.24
C ALA A 139 7.58 2.40 5.43
N ARG A 140 7.45 1.45 6.36
CA ARG A 140 6.15 0.97 6.81
C ARG A 140 6.13 0.92 8.33
N GLY A 141 5.08 1.48 8.92
CA GLY A 141 4.87 1.41 10.36
C GLY A 141 4.88 -0.04 10.86
N TYR A 142 5.54 -0.22 12.00
CA TYR A 142 5.76 -1.53 12.61
C TYR A 142 5.47 -1.47 14.10
N LEU A 143 4.55 -2.31 14.53
CA LEU A 143 4.21 -2.46 15.93
C LEU A 143 5.11 -3.50 16.62
N GLY A 144 5.61 -4.50 15.89
CA GLY A 144 6.31 -5.64 16.50
C GLY A 144 5.40 -6.61 17.24
N ALA A 145 4.14 -6.72 16.84
CA ALA A 145 3.17 -7.63 17.44
C ALA A 145 2.40 -8.45 16.40
N GLY A 146 2.24 -9.75 16.67
CA GLY A 146 1.28 -10.61 15.99
C GLY A 146 -0.12 -10.40 16.58
N LEU A 147 -1.10 -10.07 15.74
CA LEU A 147 -2.43 -9.66 16.18
C LEU A 147 -3.53 -10.63 15.72
N HIS A 148 -4.44 -10.99 16.62
CA HIS A 148 -5.62 -11.78 16.34
C HIS A 148 -6.91 -10.98 16.60
N PRO A 149 -7.92 -11.05 15.71
CA PRO A 149 -9.19 -10.37 15.96
C PRO A 149 -9.93 -11.02 17.12
N ILE A 150 -10.40 -10.21 18.06
CA ILE A 150 -11.36 -10.66 19.08
C ILE A 150 -12.73 -10.09 18.76
N ARG A 151 -13.72 -10.98 18.78
CA ARG A 151 -15.14 -10.66 18.61
C ARG A 151 -15.91 -11.45 19.66
N ASN A 152 -16.09 -10.87 20.83
CA ASN A 152 -17.09 -11.34 21.78
C ASN A 152 -18.17 -10.26 21.92
N SER A 153 -19.29 -10.57 22.57
CA SER A 153 -20.42 -9.64 22.70
C SER A 153 -20.10 -8.34 23.45
N ALA A 154 -18.98 -8.29 24.18
CA ALA A 154 -18.63 -7.18 25.07
C ALA A 154 -17.37 -6.39 24.65
N THR A 155 -16.54 -6.91 23.74
CA THR A 155 -15.21 -6.38 23.43
C THR A 155 -14.85 -6.63 21.98
N HIS A 156 -14.50 -5.54 21.28
CA HIS A 156 -13.94 -5.56 19.94
C HIS A 156 -12.51 -5.04 20.02
N GLY A 157 -11.57 -5.71 19.34
CA GLY A 157 -10.18 -5.29 19.37
C GLY A 157 -9.22 -6.26 18.70
N ALA A 158 -7.94 -6.01 18.90
CA ALA A 158 -6.85 -6.86 18.40
C ALA A 158 -6.05 -7.41 19.58
N MET A 159 -6.14 -8.72 19.81
CA MET A 159 -5.36 -9.42 20.82
C MET A 159 -3.93 -9.64 20.34
N VAL A 160 -2.97 -9.35 21.20
CA VAL A 160 -1.55 -9.63 21.02
C VAL A 160 -1.31 -11.13 21.23
N MET A 161 -0.91 -11.82 20.17
CA MET A 161 -0.61 -13.26 20.20
C MET A 161 0.89 -13.53 20.30
N SER A 162 1.71 -12.61 19.79
CA SER A 162 3.16 -12.69 19.83
C SER A 162 3.76 -11.30 19.78
N LEU A 163 4.98 -11.19 20.27
CA LEU A 163 5.78 -9.97 20.25
C LEU A 163 7.14 -10.29 19.66
N ASP A 164 7.66 -9.37 18.84
CA ASP A 164 9.06 -9.38 18.46
C ASP A 164 9.89 -8.96 19.69
N ASP A 165 10.93 -9.74 19.99
CA ASP A 165 11.81 -9.52 21.15
C ASP A 165 12.53 -8.18 21.11
N SER A 166 12.77 -7.65 19.92
CA SER A 166 13.36 -6.33 19.68
C SER A 166 12.33 -5.30 19.18
N GLY A 167 11.04 -5.68 19.18
CA GLY A 167 9.97 -4.91 18.59
C GLY A 167 9.46 -3.76 19.47
N PRO A 168 8.87 -2.72 18.85
CA PRO A 168 8.32 -1.57 19.57
C PRO A 168 7.26 -1.92 20.63
N ALA A 169 6.39 -2.88 20.36
CA ALA A 169 5.35 -3.31 21.29
C ALA A 169 5.93 -3.89 22.58
N LYS A 170 6.98 -4.72 22.47
CA LYS A 170 7.63 -5.27 23.64
C LYS A 170 8.38 -4.19 24.42
N ALA A 171 9.07 -3.29 23.73
CA ALA A 171 9.75 -2.14 24.35
C ALA A 171 8.78 -1.21 25.10
N ALA A 172 7.54 -1.09 24.62
CA ALA A 172 6.48 -0.32 25.27
C ALA A 172 5.75 -1.07 26.40
N GLY A 173 6.12 -2.33 26.70
CA GLY A 173 5.53 -3.10 27.81
C GLY A 173 4.17 -3.75 27.49
N LEU A 174 3.87 -3.99 26.22
CA LEU A 174 2.76 -4.88 25.85
C LEU A 174 3.14 -6.33 26.18
N HIS A 175 2.12 -7.12 26.48
CA HIS A 175 2.24 -8.55 26.76
C HIS A 175 1.33 -9.37 25.85
N VAL A 176 1.67 -10.65 25.67
CA VAL A 176 0.77 -11.61 25.03
C VAL A 176 -0.51 -11.73 25.86
N GLY A 177 -1.66 -11.65 25.18
CA GLY A 177 -2.99 -11.62 25.82
C GLY A 177 -3.58 -10.21 25.95
N ASP A 178 -2.77 -9.14 25.82
CA ASP A 178 -3.29 -7.78 25.79
C ASP A 178 -4.22 -7.59 24.58
N ILE A 179 -5.34 -6.88 24.77
CA ILE A 179 -6.29 -6.56 23.70
C ILE A 179 -6.23 -5.07 23.42
N ILE A 180 -5.78 -4.69 22.23
CA ILE A 180 -5.79 -3.30 21.78
C ILE A 180 -7.20 -2.92 21.38
N VAL A 181 -7.75 -1.89 22.04
CA VAL A 181 -9.13 -1.41 21.88
C VAL A 181 -9.21 0.02 21.38
N THR A 182 -8.19 0.85 21.58
CA THR A 182 -8.12 2.20 21.02
C THR A 182 -6.74 2.56 20.45
N TRP A 183 -6.72 3.53 19.56
CA TRP A 183 -5.54 4.18 19.00
C TRP A 183 -5.73 5.69 19.05
N ASN A 184 -4.92 6.39 19.84
CA ASN A 184 -5.07 7.82 20.14
C ASN A 184 -6.50 8.19 20.56
N GLY A 185 -7.11 7.36 21.40
CA GLY A 185 -8.50 7.53 21.88
C GLY A 185 -9.58 7.11 20.87
N GLU A 186 -9.25 6.82 19.62
CA GLU A 186 -10.22 6.28 18.65
C GLU A 186 -10.37 4.77 18.80
N ALA A 187 -11.61 4.28 18.84
CA ALA A 187 -11.90 2.85 18.92
C ALA A 187 -11.29 2.07 17.75
N VAL A 188 -10.80 0.87 18.05
CA VAL A 188 -10.22 -0.08 17.10
C VAL A 188 -10.98 -1.40 17.20
N HIS A 189 -11.58 -1.83 16.10
CA HIS A 189 -12.40 -3.04 16.06
C HIS A 189 -11.65 -4.28 15.58
N GLY A 190 -10.34 -4.16 15.32
CA GLY A 190 -9.48 -5.31 15.08
C GLY A 190 -8.21 -5.03 14.29
N PRO A 191 -7.43 -6.08 13.96
CA PRO A 191 -6.10 -5.96 13.39
C PRO A 191 -6.07 -5.19 12.06
N ARG A 192 -7.12 -5.30 11.23
CA ARG A 192 -7.19 -4.61 9.94
C ARG A 192 -7.21 -3.09 10.07
N GLU A 193 -7.80 -2.56 11.15
CA GLU A 193 -7.81 -1.11 11.41
C GLU A 193 -6.44 -0.64 11.85
N LEU A 194 -5.78 -1.38 12.74
CA LEU A 194 -4.40 -1.10 13.16
C LEU A 194 -3.43 -1.12 11.97
N ILE A 195 -3.52 -2.12 11.10
CA ILE A 195 -2.67 -2.21 9.90
C ILE A 195 -2.86 -1.00 8.97
N ARG A 196 -4.08 -0.44 8.89
CA ARG A 196 -4.32 0.78 8.09
C ARG A 196 -3.72 2.03 8.72
N LYS A 197 -3.63 2.07 10.05
CA LYS A 197 -2.98 3.15 10.81
C LYS A 197 -1.45 3.04 10.76
N LEU A 198 -0.91 1.82 10.61
CA LEU A 198 0.52 1.52 10.43
C LEU A 198 1.02 1.76 8.98
N GLY A 199 0.66 2.90 8.39
CA GLY A 199 1.14 3.33 7.08
C GLY A 199 2.57 3.87 7.10
N PRO A 200 3.12 4.32 5.96
CA PRO A 200 4.47 4.91 5.90
C PRO A 200 4.69 6.06 6.86
N ASP A 201 3.71 6.98 6.94
CA ASP A 201 3.79 8.18 7.77
C ASP A 201 3.74 7.90 9.29
N SER A 202 3.43 6.67 9.69
CA SER A 202 3.38 6.29 11.10
C SER A 202 4.75 5.90 11.67
N ALA A 203 5.72 5.53 10.82
CA ALA A 203 7.04 5.14 11.30
C ALA A 203 7.74 6.33 12.00
N GLY A 204 8.27 6.09 13.19
CA GLY A 204 8.89 7.10 14.06
C GLY A 204 7.92 7.95 14.87
N THR A 205 6.60 7.83 14.66
CA THR A 205 5.61 8.58 15.44
C THR A 205 5.27 7.88 16.74
N THR A 206 4.99 8.66 17.79
CA THR A 206 4.48 8.14 19.06
C THR A 206 2.96 8.20 19.10
N VAL A 207 2.34 7.09 19.51
CA VAL A 207 0.88 6.95 19.65
C VAL A 207 0.53 6.37 21.01
N THR A 208 -0.69 6.63 21.47
CA THR A 208 -1.24 6.04 22.69
C THR A 208 -2.19 4.91 22.31
N LEU A 209 -1.92 3.70 22.76
CA LEU A 209 -2.81 2.56 22.63
C LEU A 209 -3.58 2.36 23.93
N GLY A 210 -4.91 2.40 23.87
CA GLY A 210 -5.73 1.88 24.96
C GLY A 210 -5.85 0.38 24.81
N ILE A 211 -5.52 -0.35 25.88
CA ILE A 211 -5.49 -1.81 25.91
C ILE A 211 -6.23 -2.36 27.13
N LEU A 212 -6.76 -3.57 26.98
CA LEU A 212 -7.25 -4.41 28.07
C LEU A 212 -6.19 -5.45 28.41
N SER A 213 -5.65 -5.40 29.63
CA SER A 213 -4.64 -6.32 30.13
C SER A 213 -5.16 -7.01 31.38
N GLY A 214 -5.37 -8.33 31.32
CA GLY A 214 -5.94 -9.08 32.45
C GLY A 214 -7.34 -8.59 32.88
N GLY A 215 -8.08 -7.93 31.98
CA GLY A 215 -9.40 -7.35 32.26
C GLY A 215 -9.41 -5.89 32.73
N ALA A 216 -8.25 -5.28 32.98
CA ALA A 216 -8.15 -3.86 33.32
C ALA A 216 -7.76 -3.01 32.10
N GLU A 217 -8.38 -1.83 31.97
CA GLU A 217 -8.01 -0.83 30.96
C GLU A 217 -6.72 -0.10 31.37
N ARG A 218 -5.80 0.04 30.42
CA ARG A 218 -4.57 0.83 30.56
C ARG A 218 -4.20 1.48 29.24
N ASP A 219 -3.60 2.66 29.32
CA ASP A 219 -3.00 3.32 28.17
C ASP A 219 -1.50 3.03 28.11
N VAL A 220 -1.01 2.74 26.91
CA VAL A 220 0.40 2.52 26.64
C VAL A 220 0.87 3.45 25.53
N SER A 221 1.85 4.29 25.84
CA SER A 221 2.52 5.11 24.83
C SER A 221 3.58 4.28 24.11
N ILE A 222 3.56 4.30 22.79
CA ILE A 222 4.45 3.51 21.94
C ILE A 222 4.93 4.34 20.76
N THR A 223 6.24 4.32 20.53
CA THR A 223 6.82 4.84 19.29
C THR A 223 6.77 3.75 18.23
N ILE A 224 6.05 4.01 17.13
CA ILE A 224 5.92 3.08 16.02
C ILE A 224 7.28 2.94 15.33
N GLY A 225 7.75 1.71 15.21
CA GLY A 225 9.00 1.40 14.53
C GLY A 225 8.83 1.39 13.01
N GLU A 226 9.96 1.22 12.33
CA GLU A 226 9.97 0.92 10.91
C GLU A 226 10.08 -0.60 10.70
N LYS A 227 9.28 -1.15 9.79
CA LYS A 227 9.32 -2.59 9.51
C LYS A 227 10.65 -2.93 8.83
N PRO A 228 11.42 -3.92 9.34
CA PRO A 228 12.65 -4.34 8.69
C PRO A 228 12.41 -4.73 7.23
N LEU A 229 13.33 -4.32 6.36
CA LEU A 229 13.39 -4.79 4.98
C LEU A 229 13.78 -6.29 5.03
N SER A 230 12.90 -7.15 4.52
CA SER A 230 13.13 -8.60 4.43
C SER A 230 13.99 -8.98 3.23
#